data_AF-N4U5C2-F1
#
_entry.id   AF-N4U5C2-F1
#
_cell.length_a   1.000
_cell.length_b   1.000
_cell.length_c   1.000
_cell.angle_alpha   90.00
_cell.angle_beta   90.00
_cell.angle_gamma   90.00
#
_symmetry.space_group_name_H-M   'P 1'
#
loop_
_entity.id
_entity.type
_entity.pdbx_description
1 polymer ?
#
loop_
_entity_poly.entity_id
_entity_poly.type
_entity_poly.pdbx_seq_one_letter_code
_entity_poly.pdbx_strand_id
1 'polypeptide(L)'
;MTSPTHDTFVYSLSRSIDQEIQRVGRDNSQVRGFTSQIEGGGSSRIYLGYKEKQDKIPKCLRRQPDGQFRLEGAEFPGVVIEVSYSQDGKQLSKLAKQYINYSEGNIKVVICVDINYGNTQSTLSLWKSQFNPDPESNDPDDYILDYEQAIEAQPFRTADGKPLNPESTLTLYLHDFAPDQSCQDIPNIPISISFAKICEFLDRAEKGQKDRESKDARGIRSTRKVRKRKVSSSSLEELALDDEERFKKQENAVDTRANHHDDDFEPRLGDVNVTYRDHDLRPRAAKRRA
;
A
#
# COMPACT_ATOMS: atom_id res chain seq x y z
N MET A 1 -10.57 7.61 -6.74
CA MET A 1 -9.68 8.77 -6.46
C MET A 1 -9.45 8.78 -4.97
N THR A 2 -8.18 8.82 -4.53
CA THR A 2 -7.86 9.06 -3.12
C THR A 2 -8.34 10.46 -2.74
N SER A 3 -8.86 10.63 -1.52
CA SER A 3 -9.30 11.94 -1.03
C SER A 3 -8.12 12.69 -0.42
N PRO A 4 -8.14 14.05 -0.38
CA PRO A 4 -7.13 14.80 0.36
C PRO A 4 -7.03 14.39 1.84
N THR A 5 -8.16 14.01 2.45
CA THR A 5 -8.19 13.48 3.82
C THR A 5 -7.41 12.16 3.91
N HIS A 6 -7.66 11.22 3.01
CA HIS A 6 -6.96 9.94 2.93
C HIS A 6 -5.44 10.14 2.85
N ASP A 7 -4.96 10.90 1.87
CA ASP A 7 -3.52 11.05 1.64
C ASP A 7 -2.82 11.79 2.79
N THR A 8 -3.49 12.79 3.38
CA THR A 8 -2.96 13.54 4.52
C THR A 8 -2.92 12.69 5.79
N PHE A 9 -3.91 11.81 5.98
CA PHE A 9 -3.96 10.86 7.09
C PHE A 9 -2.83 9.83 6.97
N VAL A 10 -2.69 9.18 5.80
CA VAL A 10 -1.63 8.20 5.51
C VAL A 10 -0.26 8.81 5.73
N TYR A 11 -0.03 10.02 5.24
CA TYR A 11 1.21 10.76 5.46
C TYR A 11 1.47 11.01 6.94
N SER A 12 0.45 11.43 7.71
CA SER A 12 0.60 11.73 9.14
C SER A 12 0.90 10.47 9.96
N LEU A 13 0.24 9.35 9.65
CA LEU A 13 0.48 8.06 10.29
C LEU A 13 1.90 7.56 9.99
N SER A 14 2.27 7.52 8.69
CA SER A 14 3.61 7.11 8.25
C SER A 14 4.69 7.97 8.90
N ARG A 15 4.52 9.30 8.90
CA ARG A 15 5.45 10.22 9.54
C ARG A 15 5.59 9.96 11.03
N SER A 16 4.50 9.63 11.73
CA SER A 16 4.58 9.34 13.16
C SER A 16 5.32 8.03 13.45
N ILE A 17 5.16 7.02 12.61
CA ILE A 17 5.91 5.75 12.73
C ILE A 17 7.40 6.01 12.50
N ASP A 18 7.75 6.72 11.43
CA ASP A 18 9.13 7.11 11.13
C ASP A 18 9.76 7.89 12.30
N GLN A 19 9.05 8.87 12.86
CA GLN A 19 9.54 9.63 14.01
C GLN A 19 9.84 8.77 15.24
N GLU A 20 9.02 7.74 15.51
CA GLU A 20 9.27 6.82 16.62
C GLU A 20 10.45 5.88 16.32
N ILE A 21 10.60 5.39 15.08
CA ILE A 21 11.78 4.62 14.65
C ILE A 21 13.06 5.43 14.88
N GLN A 22 13.07 6.69 14.40
CA GLN A 22 14.22 7.58 14.57
C GLN A 22 14.46 7.98 16.04
N ARG A 23 13.41 8.06 16.86
CA ARG A 23 13.56 8.26 18.31
C ARG A 23 14.26 7.08 18.95
N VAL A 24 13.79 5.86 18.68
CA VAL A 24 14.39 4.62 19.19
C VAL A 24 15.88 4.51 18.80
N GLY A 25 16.24 4.82 17.55
CA GLY A 25 17.63 4.82 17.10
C GLY A 25 18.53 5.89 17.73
N ARG A 26 17.96 7.05 18.09
CA ARG A 26 18.69 8.10 18.83
C ARG A 26 18.93 7.68 20.27
N ASP A 27 17.91 7.14 20.90
CA ASP A 27 17.89 6.79 22.33
C ASP A 27 18.64 5.49 22.64
N ASN A 28 18.80 4.58 21.66
CA ASN A 28 19.52 3.31 21.84
C ASN A 28 20.58 3.09 20.75
N SER A 29 21.84 3.09 21.16
CA SER A 29 22.99 2.90 20.27
C SER A 29 23.10 1.51 19.64
N GLN A 30 22.54 0.47 20.27
CA GLN A 30 22.57 -0.91 19.74
C GLN A 30 21.73 -1.06 18.47
N VAL A 31 20.63 -0.31 18.39
CA VAL A 31 19.69 -0.38 17.25
C VAL A 31 19.85 0.79 16.28
N ARG A 32 20.69 1.77 16.58
CA ARG A 32 20.86 3.00 15.77
C ARG A 32 21.14 2.68 14.30
N GLY A 33 22.12 1.81 14.03
CA GLY A 33 22.49 1.42 12.67
C GLY A 33 21.38 0.66 11.94
N PHE A 34 20.59 -0.11 12.68
CA PHE A 34 19.43 -0.83 12.14
C PHE A 34 18.30 0.14 11.78
N THR A 35 17.92 1.03 12.71
CA THR A 35 16.85 2.02 12.49
C THR A 35 17.16 3.01 11.37
N SER A 36 18.43 3.33 11.12
CA SER A 36 18.81 4.21 10.01
C SER A 36 18.67 3.58 8.63
N GLN A 37 18.56 2.24 8.55
CA GLN A 37 18.36 1.51 7.31
C GLN A 37 16.87 1.25 7.01
N ILE A 38 15.97 1.63 7.91
CA ILE A 38 14.52 1.51 7.68
C ILE A 38 14.05 2.76 6.94
N GLU A 39 13.54 2.55 5.73
CA GLU A 39 13.07 3.63 4.86
C GLU A 39 11.55 3.58 4.66
N GLY A 40 10.92 4.76 4.67
CA GLY A 40 9.53 4.92 4.25
C GLY A 40 9.41 4.90 2.72
N GLY A 41 8.71 3.90 2.17
CA GLY A 41 8.53 3.73 0.72
C GLY A 41 7.29 4.41 0.13
N GLY A 42 6.44 5.01 0.99
CA GLY A 42 5.15 5.58 0.58
C GLY A 42 4.31 4.56 -0.20
N SER A 43 3.68 5.02 -1.29
CA SER A 43 2.83 4.19 -2.14
C SER A 43 3.56 3.48 -3.29
N SER A 44 4.85 3.18 -3.10
CA SER A 44 5.67 2.49 -4.09
C SER A 44 5.13 1.09 -4.40
N ARG A 45 5.28 0.64 -5.65
CA ARG A 45 4.72 -0.64 -6.10
C ARG A 45 5.47 -1.80 -5.48
N ILE A 46 4.74 -2.85 -5.14
CA ILE A 46 5.30 -4.14 -4.73
C ILE A 46 4.77 -5.26 -5.64
N TYR A 47 5.61 -6.26 -5.85
CA TYR A 47 5.36 -7.39 -6.74
C TYR A 47 5.35 -8.65 -5.90
N LEU A 48 4.17 -9.26 -5.73
CA LEU A 48 4.00 -10.44 -4.88
C LEU A 48 3.93 -11.68 -5.77
N GLY A 49 4.93 -12.55 -5.67
CA GLY A 49 4.97 -13.81 -6.40
C GLY A 49 3.98 -14.82 -5.82
N TYR A 50 3.25 -15.53 -6.67
CA TYR A 50 2.45 -16.67 -6.22
C TYR A 50 2.34 -17.76 -7.28
N LYS A 51 2.21 -19.00 -6.82
CA LYS A 51 1.97 -20.18 -7.65
C LYS A 51 0.58 -20.73 -7.32
N GLU A 52 -0.33 -20.75 -8.29
CA GLU A 52 -1.58 -21.50 -8.14
C GLU A 52 -1.30 -22.98 -8.43
N LYS A 53 -1.93 -23.90 -7.68
CA LYS A 53 -1.65 -25.34 -7.71
C LYS A 53 -1.75 -26.00 -9.11
N GLN A 54 -2.35 -25.32 -10.08
CA GLN A 54 -2.56 -25.81 -11.45
C GLN A 54 -1.70 -25.11 -12.50
N ASP A 55 -1.02 -24.01 -12.16
CA ASP A 55 -0.25 -23.22 -13.11
C ASP A 55 1.25 -23.51 -13.02
N LYS A 56 1.86 -23.79 -14.17
CA LYS A 56 3.32 -23.96 -14.30
C LYS A 56 4.07 -22.62 -14.33
N ILE A 57 3.35 -21.50 -14.45
CA ILE A 57 3.91 -20.16 -14.64
C ILE A 57 3.75 -19.36 -13.34
N PRO A 58 4.83 -18.82 -12.77
CA PRO A 58 4.75 -17.92 -11.62
C PRO A 58 3.88 -16.71 -11.97
N LYS A 59 2.80 -16.50 -11.22
CA LYS A 59 2.00 -15.27 -11.33
C LYS A 59 2.59 -14.21 -10.42
N CYS A 60 2.46 -12.97 -10.86
CA CYS A 60 2.90 -11.82 -10.10
C CYS A 60 1.72 -10.90 -9.83
N LEU A 61 1.38 -10.73 -8.57
CA LEU A 61 0.35 -9.80 -8.12
C LEU A 61 0.98 -8.44 -7.85
N ARG A 62 0.68 -7.46 -8.70
CA ARG A 62 1.10 -6.07 -8.47
C ARG A 62 0.20 -5.41 -7.43
N ARG A 63 0.80 -4.76 -6.44
CA ARG A 63 0.13 -3.96 -5.40
C ARG A 63 0.78 -2.59 -5.26
N GLN A 64 0.00 -1.64 -4.75
CA GLN A 64 0.43 -0.29 -4.42
C GLN A 64 -0.21 0.05 -3.06
N PRO A 65 0.46 -0.26 -1.95
CA PRO A 65 -0.06 0.09 -0.63
C PRO A 65 -0.15 1.60 -0.47
N ASP A 66 -0.88 2.07 0.54
CA ASP A 66 -0.96 3.50 0.84
C ASP A 66 0.33 4.00 1.52
N GLY A 67 0.94 3.14 2.34
CA GLY A 67 2.25 3.39 2.95
C GLY A 67 3.01 2.09 3.17
N GLN A 68 4.33 2.18 3.31
CA GLN A 68 5.18 1.02 3.61
C GLN A 68 6.50 1.44 4.27
N PHE A 69 7.10 0.51 5.00
CA PHE A 69 8.45 0.62 5.55
C PHE A 69 9.28 -0.61 5.19
N ARG A 70 10.48 -0.38 4.70
CA ARG A 70 11.38 -1.42 4.21
C ARG A 70 12.78 -1.24 4.78
N LEU A 71 13.40 -2.32 5.21
CA LEU A 71 14.83 -2.34 5.50
C LEU A 71 15.65 -2.32 4.21
N GLU A 72 16.72 -1.54 4.16
CA GLU A 72 17.68 -1.55 3.04
C GLU A 72 18.12 -2.98 2.69
N GLY A 73 18.08 -3.33 1.39
CA GLY A 73 18.44 -4.66 0.90
C GLY A 73 17.34 -5.73 1.02
N ALA A 74 16.25 -5.49 1.74
CA ALA A 74 15.12 -6.42 1.80
C ALA A 74 14.29 -6.41 0.49
N GLU A 75 13.82 -7.58 0.05
CA GLU A 75 12.97 -7.71 -1.14
C GLU A 75 11.58 -7.10 -0.93
N PHE A 76 10.99 -7.34 0.24
CA PHE A 76 9.67 -6.85 0.62
C PHE A 76 9.75 -5.83 1.75
N PRO A 77 8.80 -4.88 1.85
CA PRO A 77 8.65 -4.08 3.06
C PRO A 77 8.27 -4.97 4.25
N GLY A 78 8.73 -4.66 5.45
CA GLY A 78 8.30 -5.36 6.67
C GLY A 78 6.91 -4.91 7.13
N VAL A 79 6.60 -3.62 6.95
CA VAL A 79 5.32 -3.02 7.35
C VAL A 79 4.61 -2.39 6.16
N VAL A 80 3.32 -2.67 6.03
CA VAL A 80 2.42 -2.07 5.02
C VAL A 80 1.25 -1.36 5.71
N ILE A 81 0.81 -0.25 5.13
CA ILE A 81 -0.36 0.53 5.58
C ILE A 81 -1.39 0.55 4.45
N GLU A 82 -2.63 0.22 4.79
CA GLU A 82 -3.81 0.28 3.93
C GLU A 82 -4.91 1.06 4.65
N VAL A 83 -5.54 1.99 3.94
CA VAL A 83 -6.57 2.86 4.48
C VAL A 83 -7.81 2.80 3.59
N SER A 84 -8.92 2.27 4.11
CA SER A 84 -10.21 2.46 3.45
C SER A 84 -10.78 3.82 3.83
N TYR A 85 -11.08 4.64 2.84
CA TYR A 85 -11.88 5.85 3.00
C TYR A 85 -13.19 5.67 2.25
N SER A 86 -14.32 5.59 2.95
CA SER A 86 -15.68 5.42 2.38
C SER A 86 -15.92 4.14 1.54
N GLN A 87 -15.02 3.15 1.61
CA GLN A 87 -15.16 1.84 0.96
C GLN A 87 -15.45 0.74 1.99
N ASP A 88 -15.97 -0.41 1.53
CA ASP A 88 -16.27 -1.56 2.39
C ASP A 88 -15.00 -2.13 3.03
N GLY A 89 -14.81 -1.89 4.34
CA GLY A 89 -13.66 -2.36 5.14
C GLY A 89 -13.44 -3.87 5.10
N LYS A 90 -14.42 -4.67 4.63
CA LYS A 90 -14.25 -6.12 4.35
C LYS A 90 -13.12 -6.41 3.35
N GLN A 91 -12.73 -5.44 2.53
CA GLN A 91 -11.61 -5.61 1.60
C GLN A 91 -10.24 -5.55 2.29
N LEU A 92 -10.12 -4.86 3.43
CA LEU A 92 -8.84 -4.68 4.13
C LEU A 92 -8.31 -5.99 4.72
N SER A 93 -9.17 -6.82 5.32
CA SER A 93 -8.74 -8.12 5.87
C SER A 93 -8.24 -9.07 4.77
N LYS A 94 -8.88 -9.05 3.60
CA LYS A 94 -8.41 -9.81 2.43
C LYS A 94 -7.07 -9.28 1.93
N LEU A 95 -6.88 -7.96 1.87
CA LEU A 95 -5.62 -7.36 1.46
C LEU A 95 -4.49 -7.72 2.43
N ALA A 96 -4.72 -7.64 3.75
CA ALA A 96 -3.74 -8.01 4.75
C ALA A 96 -3.26 -9.46 4.59
N LYS A 97 -4.20 -10.40 4.45
CA LYS A 97 -3.89 -11.80 4.19
C LYS A 97 -3.13 -12.00 2.88
N GLN A 98 -3.48 -11.28 1.81
CA GLN A 98 -2.75 -11.36 0.54
C GLN A 98 -1.31 -10.86 0.64
N TYR A 99 -1.07 -9.75 1.35
CA TYR A 99 0.28 -9.24 1.57
C TYR A 99 1.13 -10.25 2.32
N ILE A 100 0.63 -10.77 3.45
CA ILE A 100 1.36 -11.75 4.25
C ILE A 100 1.59 -13.04 3.45
N ASN A 101 0.55 -13.60 2.81
CA ASN A 101 0.64 -14.86 2.09
C ASN A 101 1.61 -14.82 0.90
N TYR A 102 1.44 -13.82 0.03
CA TYR A 102 2.18 -13.77 -1.24
C TYR A 102 3.55 -13.09 -1.10
N SER A 103 3.93 -12.70 0.11
CA SER A 103 5.31 -12.37 0.47
C SER A 103 5.97 -13.48 1.30
N GLU A 104 5.30 -14.64 1.45
CA GLU A 104 5.78 -15.75 2.28
C GLU A 104 6.07 -15.31 3.73
N GLY A 105 5.28 -14.35 4.23
CA GLY A 105 5.40 -13.78 5.56
C GLY A 105 6.52 -12.74 5.74
N ASN A 106 7.20 -12.32 4.67
CA ASN A 106 8.21 -11.26 4.72
C ASN A 106 7.61 -9.87 4.95
N ILE A 107 6.37 -9.64 4.50
CA ILE A 107 5.56 -8.53 5.02
C ILE A 107 5.05 -8.98 6.39
N LYS A 108 5.78 -8.60 7.44
CA LYS A 108 5.54 -9.00 8.83
C LYS A 108 4.27 -8.39 9.39
N VAL A 109 3.94 -7.15 9.01
CA VAL A 109 2.80 -6.41 9.56
C VAL A 109 2.01 -5.68 8.48
N VAL A 110 0.68 -5.76 8.57
CA VAL A 110 -0.24 -4.92 7.80
C VAL A 110 -1.14 -4.13 8.75
N ILE A 111 -1.03 -2.81 8.69
CA ILE A 111 -1.86 -1.85 9.41
C ILE A 111 -3.04 -1.50 8.51
N CYS A 112 -4.25 -1.81 8.97
CA CYS A 112 -5.48 -1.52 8.25
C CYS A 112 -6.28 -0.48 9.01
N VAL A 113 -6.54 0.67 8.39
CA VAL A 113 -7.38 1.73 8.99
C VAL A 113 -8.65 1.87 8.16
N ASP A 114 -9.79 1.62 8.79
CA ASP A 114 -11.09 1.89 8.17
C ASP A 114 -11.60 3.26 8.62
N ILE A 115 -11.46 4.24 7.73
CA ILE A 115 -12.01 5.59 7.89
C ILE A 115 -13.42 5.60 7.32
N ASN A 116 -14.37 5.53 8.24
CA ASN A 116 -15.77 5.62 7.91
C ASN A 116 -16.23 7.07 7.78
N TYR A 117 -16.99 7.36 6.73
CA TYR A 117 -17.64 8.65 6.51
C TYR A 117 -19.14 8.52 6.82
N GLY A 118 -19.64 9.25 7.83
CA GLY A 118 -21.05 9.22 8.24
C GLY A 118 -21.24 8.66 9.64
N ASN A 119 -22.22 7.76 9.82
CA ASN A 119 -22.74 7.35 11.13
C ASN A 119 -21.98 6.18 11.80
N THR A 120 -20.87 5.71 11.23
CA THR A 120 -20.10 4.58 11.75
C THR A 120 -18.74 5.02 12.31
N GLN A 121 -18.20 4.21 13.22
CA GLN A 121 -16.92 4.46 13.88
C GLN A 121 -15.76 4.20 12.91
N SER A 122 -14.66 4.93 13.06
CA SER A 122 -13.41 4.57 12.39
C SER A 122 -12.65 3.55 13.23
N THR A 123 -12.11 2.52 12.57
CA THR A 123 -11.49 1.38 13.25
C THR A 123 -10.08 1.12 12.74
N LEU A 124 -9.28 0.47 13.58
CA LEU A 124 -7.93 0.03 13.26
C LEU A 124 -7.83 -1.48 13.46
N SER A 125 -7.23 -2.16 12.49
CA SER A 125 -6.81 -3.56 12.62
C SER A 125 -5.32 -3.69 12.38
N LEU A 126 -4.70 -4.63 13.09
CA LEU A 126 -3.29 -4.97 12.95
C LEU A 126 -3.19 -6.45 12.65
N TRP A 127 -2.58 -6.78 11.52
CA TRP A 127 -2.34 -8.16 11.09
C TRP A 127 -0.85 -8.45 11.13
N LYS A 128 -0.45 -9.57 11.72
CA LYS A 128 0.93 -10.04 11.79
C LYS A 128 1.09 -11.38 11.08
N SER A 129 2.23 -11.59 10.43
CA SER A 129 2.63 -12.92 9.99
C SER A 129 3.05 -13.76 11.20
N GLN A 130 2.64 -15.02 11.22
CA GLN A 130 3.00 -15.96 12.26
C GLN A 130 3.53 -17.24 11.63
N PHE A 131 4.59 -17.79 12.20
CA PHE A 131 5.20 -19.05 11.75
C PHE A 131 5.01 -20.08 12.85
N ASN A 132 4.25 -21.12 12.55
CA ASN A 132 4.00 -22.24 13.45
C ASN A 132 4.76 -23.46 12.93
N PRO A 133 5.42 -24.28 13.78
CA PRO A 133 6.06 -25.51 13.32
C PRO A 133 5.08 -26.39 12.55
N ASP A 134 5.51 -26.96 11.42
CA ASP A 134 4.68 -27.85 10.63
C ASP A 134 4.53 -29.20 11.35
N PRO A 135 3.32 -29.57 11.85
CA PRO A 135 3.13 -30.84 12.55
C PRO A 135 3.22 -32.06 11.63
N GLU A 136 3.16 -31.87 10.31
CA GLU A 136 3.28 -32.92 9.30
C GLU A 136 4.72 -33.09 8.78
N SER A 137 5.61 -32.14 9.06
CA SER A 137 7.03 -32.24 8.70
C SER A 137 7.88 -32.90 9.79
N ASN A 138 8.92 -33.61 9.37
CA ASN A 138 9.96 -34.12 10.27
C ASN A 138 11.15 -33.14 10.40
N ASP A 139 11.15 -32.05 9.63
CA ASP A 139 12.17 -31.00 9.73
C ASP A 139 11.75 -29.98 10.81
N PRO A 140 12.54 -29.76 11.87
CA PRO A 140 12.22 -28.77 12.89
C PRO A 140 12.24 -27.32 12.37
N ASP A 141 12.84 -27.08 11.20
CA ASP A 141 12.91 -25.76 10.55
C ASP A 141 11.82 -25.56 9.49
N ASP A 142 10.87 -26.49 9.35
CA ASP A 142 9.68 -26.33 8.51
C ASP A 142 8.54 -25.64 9.28
N TYR A 143 7.98 -24.59 8.68
CA TYR A 143 6.93 -23.78 9.29
C TYR A 143 5.72 -23.61 8.36
N ILE A 144 4.54 -23.58 8.97
CA ILE A 144 3.29 -23.13 8.35
C ILE A 144 3.11 -21.64 8.64
N LEU A 145 2.94 -20.86 7.57
CA LEU A 145 2.58 -19.45 7.64
C LEU A 145 1.09 -19.28 8.00
N ASP A 146 0.83 -18.50 9.04
CA ASP A 146 -0.50 -18.11 9.50
C ASP A 146 -0.59 -16.58 9.72
N TYR A 147 -1.77 -16.10 10.10
CA TYR A 147 -2.08 -14.69 10.29
C TYR A 147 -2.64 -14.47 11.70
N GLU A 148 -1.99 -13.59 12.46
CA GLU A 148 -2.51 -13.11 13.73
C GLU A 148 -3.18 -11.75 13.53
N GLN A 149 -4.44 -11.61 13.93
CA GLN A 149 -5.10 -10.31 13.99
C GLN A 149 -4.91 -9.70 15.39
N ALA A 150 -3.70 -9.17 15.65
CA ALA A 150 -3.29 -8.60 16.94
C ALA A 150 -4.18 -7.44 17.42
N ILE A 151 -4.82 -6.71 16.50
CA ILE A 151 -5.89 -5.75 16.81
C ILE A 151 -7.09 -6.07 15.91
N GLU A 152 -8.21 -6.45 16.51
CA GLU A 152 -9.45 -6.79 15.79
C GLU A 152 -10.38 -5.58 15.69
N ALA A 153 -10.24 -4.81 14.60
CA ALA A 153 -11.13 -3.70 14.22
C ALA A 153 -11.50 -2.77 15.40
N GLN A 154 -10.53 -2.41 16.22
CA GLN A 154 -10.78 -1.62 17.41
C GLN A 154 -11.13 -0.17 17.02
N PRO A 155 -12.22 0.39 17.56
CA PRO A 155 -12.61 1.75 17.24
C PRO A 155 -11.69 2.75 17.93
N PHE A 156 -11.22 3.74 17.17
CA PHE A 156 -10.41 4.86 17.68
C PHE A 156 -11.13 6.21 17.57
N ARG A 157 -12.24 6.28 16.83
CA ARG A 157 -13.01 7.51 16.62
C ARG A 157 -14.49 7.22 16.37
N THR A 158 -15.38 8.02 16.96
CA THR A 158 -16.82 8.00 16.68
C THR A 158 -17.15 8.61 15.31
N ALA A 159 -18.37 8.36 14.84
CA ALA A 159 -18.97 9.04 13.68
C ALA A 159 -18.89 10.58 13.76
N ASP A 160 -19.12 11.14 14.94
CA ASP A 160 -19.08 12.60 15.18
C ASP A 160 -17.65 13.14 15.34
N GLY A 161 -16.64 12.30 15.16
CA GLY A 161 -15.23 12.68 15.22
C GLY A 161 -14.64 12.73 16.64
N LYS A 162 -15.31 12.16 17.65
CA LYS A 162 -14.76 12.10 19.02
C LYS A 162 -13.82 10.91 19.18
N PRO A 163 -12.72 11.03 19.94
CA PRO A 163 -11.82 9.89 20.17
C PRO A 163 -12.52 8.78 20.95
N LEU A 164 -12.19 7.53 20.61
CA LEU A 164 -12.56 6.31 21.35
C LEU A 164 -11.28 5.60 21.75
N ASN A 165 -11.29 4.97 22.94
CA ASN A 165 -10.15 4.24 23.48
C ASN A 165 -8.82 5.03 23.41
N PRO A 166 -8.77 6.27 23.92
CA PRO A 166 -7.62 7.17 23.71
C PRO A 166 -6.30 6.63 24.26
N GLU A 167 -6.37 5.79 25.32
CA GLU A 167 -5.23 5.15 25.96
C GLU A 167 -4.73 3.90 25.19
N SER A 168 -5.52 3.37 24.26
CA SER A 168 -5.07 2.26 23.41
C SER A 168 -3.97 2.70 22.46
N THR A 169 -3.07 1.78 22.12
CA THR A 169 -1.92 2.06 21.26
C THR A 169 -1.83 1.06 20.12
N LEU A 170 -1.52 1.57 18.92
CA LEU A 170 -0.91 0.78 17.86
C LEU A 170 0.55 0.52 18.28
N THR A 171 0.90 -0.72 18.60
CA THR A 171 2.26 -1.10 18.97
C THR A 171 2.86 -2.00 17.89
N LEU A 172 3.95 -1.52 17.31
CA LEU A 172 4.84 -2.25 16.42
C LEU A 172 6.12 -2.57 17.18
N TYR A 173 6.94 -3.44 16.63
CA TYR A 173 8.23 -3.83 17.17
C TYR A 173 9.31 -3.68 16.10
N LEU A 174 10.55 -3.39 16.48
CA LEU A 174 11.64 -3.21 15.50
C LEU A 174 11.78 -4.40 14.54
N HIS A 175 11.57 -5.62 15.03
CA HIS A 175 11.64 -6.82 14.19
C HIS A 175 10.50 -6.91 13.17
N ASP A 176 9.39 -6.16 13.34
CA ASP A 176 8.32 -6.08 12.34
C ASP A 176 8.78 -5.38 11.04
N PHE A 177 9.92 -4.67 11.05
CA PHE A 177 10.38 -3.88 9.90
C PHE A 177 11.38 -4.61 8.98
N ALA A 178 11.76 -5.84 9.32
CA ALA A 178 12.82 -6.56 8.63
C ALA A 178 12.61 -8.08 8.60
N PRO A 179 13.27 -8.80 7.67
CA PRO A 179 13.37 -10.26 7.72
C PRO A 179 14.07 -10.73 9.00
N ASP A 180 13.72 -11.93 9.50
CA ASP A 180 14.20 -12.43 10.79
C ASP A 180 15.72 -12.57 10.84
N GLN A 181 16.35 -12.90 9.71
CA GLN A 181 17.81 -13.02 9.58
C GLN A 181 18.52 -11.67 9.79
N SER A 182 17.83 -10.55 9.53
CA SER A 182 18.37 -9.20 9.73
C SER A 182 18.18 -8.69 11.16
N CYS A 183 17.43 -9.43 11.98
CA CYS A 183 17.08 -9.07 13.36
C CYS A 183 17.97 -9.76 14.41
N GLN A 184 18.91 -10.61 13.99
CA GLN A 184 19.81 -11.30 14.90
C GLN A 184 20.63 -10.29 15.72
N ASP A 185 20.67 -10.50 17.04
CA ASP A 185 21.33 -9.63 18.02
C ASP A 185 20.80 -8.18 18.10
N ILE A 186 19.68 -7.88 17.44
CA ILE A 186 18.99 -6.59 17.52
C ILE A 186 17.92 -6.65 18.62
N PRO A 187 17.96 -5.78 19.65
CA PRO A 187 16.88 -5.68 20.61
C PRO A 187 15.53 -5.38 19.96
N ASN A 188 14.51 -6.18 20.29
CA ASN A 188 13.17 -6.00 19.74
C ASN A 188 12.37 -4.94 20.50
N ILE A 189 12.65 -3.67 20.23
CA ILE A 189 12.09 -2.53 20.97
C ILE A 189 10.70 -2.17 20.44
N PRO A 190 9.70 -1.90 21.31
CA PRO A 190 8.38 -1.48 20.88
C PRO A 190 8.35 -0.02 20.39
N ILE A 191 7.53 0.23 19.38
CA ILE A 191 7.18 1.52 18.81
C ILE A 191 5.66 1.68 18.93
N SER A 192 5.22 2.65 19.72
CA SER A 192 3.79 2.82 20.04
C SER A 192 3.25 4.18 19.61
N ILE A 193 2.05 4.18 19.03
CA ILE A 193 1.29 5.38 18.69
C ILE A 193 -0.10 5.26 19.33
N SER A 194 -0.50 6.24 20.13
CA SER A 194 -1.81 6.22 20.77
C SER A 194 -2.94 6.46 19.79
N PHE A 195 -4.10 5.86 20.07
CA PHE A 195 -5.33 6.03 19.29
C PHE A 195 -5.81 7.48 19.33
N ALA A 196 -5.57 8.20 20.43
CA ALA A 196 -5.77 9.64 20.50
C ALA A 196 -4.99 10.39 19.40
N LYS A 197 -3.70 10.07 19.23
CA LYS A 197 -2.84 10.68 18.20
C LYS A 197 -3.30 10.31 16.79
N ILE A 198 -3.75 9.07 16.58
CA ILE A 198 -4.34 8.62 15.29
C ILE A 198 -5.64 9.39 14.99
N CYS A 199 -6.50 9.60 15.98
CA CYS A 199 -7.71 10.42 15.84
C CYS A 199 -7.36 11.86 15.42
N GLU A 200 -6.37 12.48 16.09
CA GLU A 200 -5.89 13.83 15.74
C GLU A 200 -5.35 13.93 14.31
N PHE A 201 -4.75 12.87 13.77
CA PHE A 201 -4.29 12.84 12.38
C PHE A 201 -5.46 13.00 11.43
N LEU A 202 -6.56 12.29 11.71
CA LEU A 202 -7.76 12.35 10.90
C LEU A 202 -8.47 13.70 11.03
N ASP A 203 -8.56 14.26 12.24
CA ASP A 203 -9.12 15.59 12.47
C ASP A 203 -8.38 16.67 11.69
N ARG A 204 -7.04 16.61 11.69
CA ARG A 204 -6.20 17.54 10.91
C ARG A 204 -6.38 17.35 9.41
N ALA A 205 -6.49 16.11 8.95
CA ALA A 205 -6.69 15.79 7.54
C ALA A 205 -8.04 16.33 7.02
N GLU A 206 -9.12 16.09 7.75
CA GLU A 206 -10.47 16.58 7.42
C GLU A 206 -10.55 18.11 7.47
N LYS A 207 -9.95 18.73 8.49
CA LYS A 207 -9.87 20.20 8.58
C LYS A 207 -9.12 20.77 7.38
N GLY A 208 -7.99 20.18 7.00
CA GLY A 208 -7.22 20.58 5.83
C GLY A 208 -8.01 20.46 4.52
N GLN A 209 -8.83 19.42 4.37
CA GLN A 209 -9.73 19.28 3.22
C GLN A 209 -10.81 20.37 3.22
N LYS A 210 -11.49 20.58 4.36
CA LYS A 210 -12.52 21.63 4.52
C LYS A 210 -11.97 23.02 4.20
N ASP A 211 -10.77 23.34 4.68
CA ASP A 211 -10.11 24.63 4.44
C ASP A 211 -9.75 24.83 2.96
N ARG A 212 -9.45 23.76 2.21
CA ARG A 212 -9.15 23.82 0.77
C ARG A 212 -10.40 23.92 -0.11
N GLU A 213 -11.47 23.25 0.29
CA GLU A 213 -12.70 23.13 -0.51
C GLU A 213 -13.74 24.20 -0.17
N SER A 214 -13.59 24.88 0.96
CA SER A 214 -14.46 26.00 1.35
C SER A 214 -14.36 27.15 0.33
N LYS A 215 -15.52 27.51 -0.23
CA LYS A 215 -15.64 28.64 -1.19
C LYS A 215 -15.37 29.99 -0.51
N ASP A 216 -15.63 30.07 0.79
CA ASP A 216 -15.53 31.30 1.58
C ASP A 216 -14.17 31.43 2.27
N ALA A 217 -13.55 30.31 2.68
CA ALA A 217 -12.21 30.30 3.25
C ALA A 217 -11.16 30.19 2.12
N ARG A 218 -10.92 31.30 1.42
CA ARG A 218 -9.69 31.40 0.62
C ARG A 218 -8.53 31.47 1.62
N GLY A 219 -7.89 30.33 1.88
CA GLY A 219 -6.71 30.24 2.74
C GLY A 219 -5.64 31.29 2.37
N ILE A 220 -4.60 31.44 3.19
CA ILE A 220 -3.60 32.50 3.02
C ILE A 220 -2.97 32.40 1.62
N ARG A 221 -3.18 33.44 0.80
CA ARG A 221 -2.57 33.57 -0.52
C ARG A 221 -1.50 34.64 -0.48
N SER A 222 -0.48 34.47 -1.31
CA SER A 222 0.50 35.54 -1.56
C SER A 222 -0.20 36.82 -2.00
N THR A 223 0.16 37.94 -1.40
CA THR A 223 -0.38 39.28 -1.71
C THR A 223 0.25 39.90 -2.96
N ARG A 224 1.23 39.22 -3.57
CA ARG A 224 1.92 39.72 -4.76
C ARG A 224 0.93 39.90 -5.92
N LYS A 225 0.94 41.09 -6.50
CA LYS A 225 0.22 41.37 -7.75
C LYS A 225 0.99 40.72 -8.90
N VAL A 226 0.42 39.67 -9.50
CA VAL A 226 1.05 38.94 -10.59
C VAL A 226 0.33 39.25 -11.91
N ARG A 227 1.07 39.68 -12.92
CA ARG A 227 0.57 39.69 -14.31
C ARG A 227 0.77 38.28 -14.88
N LYS A 228 -0.32 37.57 -15.11
CA LYS A 228 -0.25 36.25 -15.76
C LYS A 228 0.12 36.46 -17.23
N ARG A 229 1.25 35.89 -17.67
CA ARG A 229 1.53 35.75 -19.10
C ARG A 229 0.49 34.79 -19.67
N LYS A 230 -0.04 35.07 -20.87
CA LYS A 230 -0.83 34.07 -21.60
C LYS A 230 0.09 32.87 -21.83
N VAL A 231 -0.26 31.72 -21.24
CA VAL A 231 0.45 30.48 -21.54
C VAL A 231 0.18 30.20 -23.02
N SER A 232 1.21 30.25 -23.87
CA SER A 232 1.06 29.92 -25.28
C SER A 232 0.80 28.42 -25.39
N SER A 233 -0.26 28.05 -26.13
CA SER A 233 -0.62 26.64 -26.36
C SER A 233 0.54 25.84 -26.95
N SER A 234 1.48 26.47 -27.65
CA SER A 234 2.70 25.85 -28.17
C SER A 234 3.67 25.28 -27.11
N SER A 235 3.44 25.54 -25.82
CA SER A 235 4.26 25.02 -24.70
C SER A 235 3.54 24.00 -23.82
N LEU A 236 2.23 23.85 -24.02
CA LEU A 236 1.51 22.69 -23.53
C LEU A 236 1.63 21.67 -24.66
N GLU A 237 2.30 20.55 -24.43
CA GLU A 237 2.19 19.41 -25.35
C GLU A 237 0.71 18.99 -25.34
N GLU A 238 -0.07 19.57 -26.25
CA GLU A 238 -1.36 19.02 -26.64
C GLU A 238 -1.02 17.69 -27.30
N LEU A 239 -1.44 16.57 -26.69
CA LEU A 239 -1.49 15.28 -27.38
C LEU A 239 -2.25 15.52 -28.68
N ALA A 240 -1.53 15.60 -29.80
CA ALA A 240 -2.15 15.83 -31.08
C ALA A 240 -3.06 14.65 -31.37
N LEU A 241 -4.12 14.84 -32.16
CA LEU A 241 -4.93 13.71 -32.63
C LEU A 241 -4.07 12.67 -33.38
N ASP A 242 -2.97 13.12 -33.99
CA ASP A 242 -1.96 12.26 -34.60
C ASP A 242 -1.10 11.51 -33.56
N ASP A 243 -0.88 12.09 -32.37
CA ASP A 243 -0.27 11.36 -31.24
C ASP A 243 -1.23 10.28 -30.74
N GLU A 244 -2.53 10.56 -30.63
CA GLU A 244 -3.53 9.54 -30.27
C GLU A 244 -3.63 8.43 -31.32
N GLU A 245 -3.59 8.77 -32.62
CA GLU A 245 -3.48 7.77 -33.69
C GLU A 245 -2.16 7.00 -33.64
N ARG A 246 -1.04 7.66 -33.31
CA ARG A 246 0.26 7.02 -33.17
C ARG A 246 0.24 6.05 -32.00
N PHE A 247 -0.23 6.46 -30.83
CA PHE A 247 -0.39 5.60 -29.66
C PHE A 247 -1.37 4.45 -29.95
N LYS A 248 -2.50 4.71 -30.62
CA LYS A 248 -3.42 3.63 -31.06
C LYS A 248 -2.79 2.71 -32.09
N LYS A 249 -2.00 3.21 -33.04
CA LYS A 249 -1.26 2.37 -34.00
C LYS A 249 -0.19 1.56 -33.27
N GLN A 250 0.42 2.11 -32.22
CA GLN A 250 1.45 1.45 -31.44
C GLN A 250 0.86 0.39 -30.50
N GLU A 251 -0.27 0.67 -29.84
CA GLU A 251 -1.07 -0.30 -29.08
C GLU A 251 -1.62 -1.39 -30.01
N ASN A 252 -2.25 -1.01 -31.13
CA ASN A 252 -2.71 -1.99 -32.12
C ASN A 252 -1.53 -2.80 -32.67
N ALA A 253 -0.37 -2.23 -32.97
CA ALA A 253 0.78 -3.00 -33.46
C ALA A 253 1.35 -3.96 -32.39
N VAL A 254 1.29 -3.59 -31.12
CA VAL A 254 1.64 -4.48 -29.99
C VAL A 254 0.59 -5.58 -29.84
N ASP A 255 -0.70 -5.26 -29.93
CA ASP A 255 -1.79 -6.24 -29.91
C ASP A 255 -1.80 -7.14 -31.14
N THR A 256 -1.44 -6.62 -32.32
CA THR A 256 -1.33 -7.41 -33.57
C THR A 256 -0.07 -8.30 -33.52
N ARG A 257 1.02 -7.84 -32.89
CA ARG A 257 2.19 -8.69 -32.58
C ARG A 257 1.89 -9.73 -31.51
N ALA A 258 0.98 -9.44 -30.57
CA ALA A 258 0.53 -10.41 -29.56
C ALA A 258 -0.50 -11.41 -30.12
N ASN A 259 -1.29 -11.01 -31.13
CA ASN A 259 -2.34 -11.82 -31.77
C ASN A 259 -1.87 -12.58 -33.02
N HIS A 260 -0.80 -12.15 -33.69
CA HIS A 260 -0.11 -13.00 -34.65
C HIS A 260 0.64 -14.07 -33.85
N HIS A 261 0.09 -15.28 -33.86
CA HIS A 261 0.77 -16.48 -33.41
C HIS A 261 2.22 -16.49 -33.93
N ASP A 262 3.16 -16.49 -32.99
CA ASP A 262 4.59 -16.67 -33.22
C ASP A 262 4.82 -18.15 -33.56
N ASP A 263 4.38 -18.57 -34.75
CA ASP A 263 4.48 -19.96 -35.23
C ASP A 263 5.93 -20.36 -35.57
N ASP A 264 6.87 -19.41 -35.56
CA ASP A 264 8.29 -19.61 -35.87
C ASP A 264 9.22 -19.52 -34.64
N PHE A 265 8.67 -19.41 -33.43
CA PHE A 265 9.49 -19.53 -32.22
C PHE A 265 9.88 -20.99 -32.02
N GLU A 266 11.05 -21.39 -32.54
CA GLU A 266 11.70 -22.62 -32.09
C GLU A 266 12.34 -22.36 -30.72
N PRO A 267 11.80 -22.93 -29.63
CA PRO A 267 12.40 -22.79 -28.33
C PRO A 267 13.76 -23.48 -28.37
N ARG A 268 14.83 -22.74 -28.08
CA ARG A 268 16.09 -23.37 -27.71
C ARG A 268 15.80 -24.22 -26.48
N LEU A 269 16.35 -25.45 -26.43
CA LEU A 269 16.24 -26.33 -25.26
C LEU A 269 16.57 -25.55 -23.99
N GLY A 270 15.53 -25.10 -23.27
CA GLY A 270 15.66 -24.15 -22.17
C GLY A 270 14.42 -23.27 -21.94
N ASP A 271 13.68 -22.88 -22.98
CA ASP A 271 12.57 -21.91 -22.84
C ASP A 271 11.21 -22.57 -23.14
N VAL A 272 10.46 -22.98 -22.11
CA VAL A 272 9.10 -23.52 -22.29
C VAL A 272 8.08 -22.85 -21.36
N ASN A 273 7.21 -22.07 -22.00
CA ASN A 273 5.77 -21.87 -21.75
C ASN A 273 5.28 -20.63 -20.98
N VAL A 274 4.78 -19.64 -21.74
CA VAL A 274 3.50 -18.97 -21.44
C VAL A 274 2.55 -19.20 -22.62
N THR A 275 1.66 -20.18 -22.49
CA THR A 275 0.53 -20.38 -23.40
C THR A 275 -0.66 -19.54 -22.95
N TYR A 276 -1.03 -18.52 -23.73
CA TYR A 276 -2.37 -17.93 -23.66
C TYR A 276 -3.36 -18.93 -24.30
N ARG A 277 -4.37 -19.37 -23.53
CA ARG A 277 -5.63 -19.81 -24.12
C ARG A 277 -6.71 -18.79 -23.78
N ASP A 278 -7.12 -18.14 -24.84
CA ASP A 278 -8.27 -17.28 -25.00
C ASP A 278 -9.57 -18.04 -24.67
N HIS A 279 -10.52 -17.35 -24.03
CA HIS A 279 -11.96 -17.33 -24.35
C HIS A 279 -12.77 -16.76 -23.16
N ASP A 280 -13.17 -15.50 -23.28
CA ASP A 280 -14.57 -15.07 -23.37
C ASP A 280 -14.79 -13.65 -22.82
N LEU A 281 -14.68 -12.66 -23.70
CA LEU A 281 -15.36 -11.37 -23.52
C LEU A 281 -16.17 -11.04 -24.78
N ARG A 282 -17.46 -11.36 -24.74
CA ARG A 282 -18.49 -10.63 -25.50
C ARG A 282 -18.79 -9.28 -24.84
N PRO A 283 -19.28 -8.29 -25.61
CA PRO A 283 -18.97 -6.88 -25.39
C PRO A 283 -20.02 -6.14 -24.57
N ARG A 284 -19.58 -5.19 -23.74
CA ARG A 284 -20.46 -4.17 -23.14
C ARG A 284 -20.72 -3.05 -24.16
N ALA A 285 -21.93 -3.05 -24.71
CA ALA A 285 -22.44 -1.98 -25.56
C ALA A 285 -22.60 -0.67 -24.79
N ALA A 286 -22.00 0.40 -25.30
CA ALA A 286 -22.28 1.77 -24.92
C ALA A 286 -23.54 2.27 -25.64
N LYS A 287 -24.62 2.53 -24.91
CA LYS A 287 -25.74 3.35 -25.40
C LYS A 287 -25.49 4.81 -25.00
N ARG A 288 -25.08 5.64 -25.97
CA ARG A 288 -25.24 7.10 -25.87
C ARG A 288 -26.69 7.46 -26.24
N ARG A 289 -27.33 8.26 -25.39
CA ARG A 289 -28.62 8.93 -25.68
C ARG A 289 -28.37 10.06 -26.68
N ALA A 290 -29.31 10.24 -27.61
CA ALA A 290 -29.61 11.53 -28.22
C ALA A 290 -30.41 12.40 -27.23
#